data_AF-A0A430B4G4-F1
#
_entry.id   AF-A0A430B4G4-F1
#
_cell.length_a   1.000
_cell.length_b   1.000
_cell.length_c   1.000
_cell.angle_alpha   90.00
_cell.angle_beta   90.00
_cell.angle_gamma   90.00
#
_symmetry.space_group_name_H-M   'P 1'
#
loop_
_entity.id
_entity.type
_entity.pdbx_description
1 polymer ?
#
loop_
_entity_poly.entity_id
_entity_poly.type
_entity_poly.pdbx_seq_one_letter_code
_entity_poly.pdbx_strand_id
1 'polypeptide(L)'
;MGNKFEQRQRRILEILTLLNEGGTFEEAKRLFSEEFDGVDVSDIAAAEKSLIQQGLHPSEIQKLCNIHAAVFNGSVSDIHVSNYEHEQLGHPVNVFKLENQVLESLLTDEIDGLLEKINTGDYSRKDSLEAAIADLAQIKKHYVRKEMLLMPVLEKYGVAAPFKTMVPADKAVLDDILKLISSLEAEKINNQELLEKWQFLKEKIFAITHKEEKVLIPVALEIFNLEDWKIIAEESYTTGYAYIPAPPQWKPGKRAVEIENENEPLRLIALQKVLDSLDEIADKMVS
;
A
#
# COMPACT_ATOMS: atom_id res chain seq x y z
N MET A 1 4.80 -31.89 16.44
CA MET A 1 4.39 -31.19 15.21
C MET A 1 5.05 -29.83 15.25
N GLY A 2 6.11 -29.62 14.47
CA GLY A 2 6.83 -28.34 14.45
C GLY A 2 5.93 -27.24 13.89
N ASN A 3 6.00 -26.05 14.49
CA ASN A 3 5.16 -24.92 14.16
C ASN A 3 5.44 -24.47 12.71
N LYS A 4 4.51 -24.76 11.78
CA LYS A 4 4.64 -24.41 10.35
C LYS A 4 4.91 -22.91 10.14
N PHE A 5 4.43 -22.07 11.06
CA PHE A 5 4.67 -20.63 11.06
C PHE A 5 6.16 -20.29 11.29
N GLU A 6 6.79 -20.87 12.30
CA GLU A 6 8.22 -20.67 12.58
C GLU A 6 9.12 -21.25 11.48
N GLN A 7 8.70 -22.33 10.83
CA GLN A 7 9.42 -22.87 9.67
C GLN A 7 9.40 -21.90 8.49
N ARG A 8 8.25 -21.28 8.21
CA ARG A 8 8.12 -20.26 7.16
C ARG A 8 9.00 -19.04 7.45
N GLN A 9 9.00 -18.55 8.68
CA GLN A 9 9.88 -17.44 9.09
C GLN A 9 11.36 -17.77 8.86
N ARG A 10 11.79 -18.98 9.22
CA ARG A 10 13.17 -19.42 9.01
C ARG A 10 13.53 -19.48 7.54
N ARG A 11 12.65 -20.01 6.68
CA ARG A 11 12.88 -20.06 5.23
C ARG A 11 12.95 -18.67 4.61
N ILE A 12 12.08 -17.75 5.04
CA ILE A 12 12.11 -16.34 4.61
C ILE A 12 13.48 -15.72 4.92
N LEU A 13 14.01 -15.93 6.13
CA LEU A 13 15.33 -15.45 6.53
C LEU A 13 16.48 -16.09 5.74
N GLU A 14 16.39 -17.39 5.42
CA GLU A 14 17.39 -18.09 4.59
C GLU A 14 17.46 -17.50 3.17
N ILE A 15 16.31 -17.20 2.57
CA ILE A 15 16.23 -16.60 1.23
C ILE A 15 16.76 -15.16 1.24
N LEU A 16 16.46 -14.37 2.28
CA LEU A 16 17.01 -13.03 2.46
C LEU A 16 18.53 -13.03 2.62
N THR A 17 19.03 -13.96 3.43
CA THR A 17 20.48 -14.12 3.66
C THR A 17 21.19 -14.43 2.34
N LEU A 18 20.63 -15.34 1.53
CA LEU A 18 21.16 -15.69 0.22
C LEU A 18 21.26 -14.46 -0.71
N LEU A 19 20.24 -13.59 -0.73
CA LEU A 19 20.26 -12.36 -1.53
C LEU A 19 21.29 -11.33 -1.03
N ASN A 20 21.53 -11.28 0.28
CA ASN A 20 22.51 -10.37 0.88
C ASN A 20 23.96 -10.81 0.68
N GLU A 21 24.19 -12.12 0.63
CA GLU A 21 25.51 -12.71 0.45
C GLU A 21 25.95 -12.80 -1.04
N GLY A 22 25.19 -12.18 -1.94
CA GLY A 22 25.50 -12.11 -3.37
C GLY A 22 24.96 -13.29 -4.19
N GLY A 23 24.04 -14.08 -3.63
CA GLY A 23 23.30 -15.10 -4.36
C GLY A 23 22.45 -14.51 -5.48
N THR A 24 22.16 -15.33 -6.50
CA THR A 24 21.43 -14.84 -7.67
C THR A 24 19.93 -14.79 -7.42
N PHE A 25 19.26 -13.86 -8.10
CA PHE A 25 17.81 -13.72 -8.06
C PHE A 25 17.08 -15.02 -8.49
N GLU A 26 17.60 -15.73 -9.49
CA GLU A 26 17.02 -16.99 -9.98
C GLU A 26 17.13 -18.13 -8.97
N GLU A 27 18.22 -18.19 -8.19
CA GLU A 27 18.37 -19.16 -7.10
C GLU A 27 17.39 -18.89 -5.96
N ALA A 28 17.24 -17.61 -5.59
CA ALA A 28 16.29 -17.19 -4.57
C ALA A 28 14.84 -17.48 -5.00
N LYS A 29 14.52 -17.26 -6.28
CA LYS A 29 13.24 -17.60 -6.90
C LYS A 29 12.95 -19.11 -6.86
N ARG A 30 13.92 -19.95 -7.21
CA ARG A 30 13.75 -21.41 -7.17
C ARG A 30 13.49 -21.91 -5.75
N LEU A 31 14.29 -21.46 -4.78
CA LEU A 31 14.14 -21.83 -3.37
C LEU A 31 12.79 -21.38 -2.82
N PHE A 32 12.37 -20.16 -3.16
CA PHE A 32 11.07 -19.66 -2.76
C PHE A 32 9.92 -20.51 -3.35
N SER A 33 9.98 -20.83 -4.64
CA SER A 33 8.98 -21.68 -5.29
C SER A 33 8.90 -23.09 -4.69
N GLU A 34 10.03 -23.70 -4.33
CA GLU A 34 10.05 -25.05 -3.76
C GLU A 34 9.47 -25.10 -2.34
N GLU A 35 9.68 -24.05 -1.54
CA GLU A 35 9.28 -24.02 -0.13
C GLU A 35 7.87 -23.46 0.10
N PHE A 36 7.38 -22.60 -0.80
CA PHE A 36 6.10 -21.91 -0.67
C PHE A 36 5.05 -22.36 -1.70
N ASP A 37 5.32 -23.40 -2.50
CA ASP A 37 4.31 -23.99 -3.38
C ASP A 37 3.09 -24.48 -2.58
N GLY A 38 1.90 -24.03 -2.98
CA GLY A 38 0.63 -24.36 -2.30
C GLY A 38 0.46 -23.72 -0.91
N VAL A 39 1.30 -22.75 -0.52
CA VAL A 39 1.11 -21.96 0.70
C VAL A 39 0.29 -20.70 0.39
N ASP A 40 -0.67 -20.39 1.25
CA ASP A 40 -1.51 -19.19 1.11
C ASP A 40 -0.64 -17.91 1.22
N VAL A 41 -0.92 -16.91 0.39
CA VAL A 41 -0.16 -15.65 0.37
C VAL A 41 -0.31 -14.90 1.71
N SER A 42 -1.48 -14.96 2.34
CA SER A 42 -1.74 -14.34 3.64
C SER A 42 -0.90 -14.96 4.77
N ASP A 43 -0.59 -16.25 4.66
CA ASP A 43 0.25 -16.99 5.59
C ASP A 43 1.73 -16.55 5.49
N ILE A 44 2.18 -16.19 4.29
CA ILE A 44 3.53 -15.68 4.02
C ILE A 44 3.63 -14.24 4.54
N ALA A 45 2.65 -13.39 4.21
CA ALA A 45 2.59 -12.00 4.68
C ALA A 45 2.54 -11.92 6.21
N ALA A 46 1.84 -12.84 6.88
CA ALA A 46 1.82 -12.91 8.34
C ALA A 46 3.19 -13.27 8.93
N ALA A 47 3.94 -14.17 8.28
CA ALA A 47 5.29 -14.53 8.69
C ALA A 47 6.27 -13.37 8.49
N GLU A 48 6.19 -12.66 7.37
CA GLU A 48 6.95 -11.44 7.06
C GLU A 48 6.69 -10.32 8.08
N LYS A 49 5.42 -10.04 8.37
CA LYS A 49 5.01 -9.07 9.39
C LYS A 49 5.61 -9.41 10.76
N SER A 50 5.58 -10.68 11.13
CA SER A 50 6.18 -11.12 12.41
C SER A 50 7.71 -11.03 12.42
N LEU A 51 8.39 -11.12 11.27
CA LEU A 51 9.83 -10.89 11.18
C LEU A 51 10.19 -9.40 11.31
N ILE A 52 9.39 -8.49 10.74
CA ILE A 52 9.55 -7.04 10.95
C ILE A 52 9.40 -6.71 12.44
N GLN A 53 8.39 -7.27 13.10
CA GLN A 53 8.18 -7.12 14.55
C GLN A 53 9.36 -7.67 15.38
N GLN A 54 10.14 -8.59 14.83
CA GLN A 54 11.35 -9.15 15.45
C GLN A 54 12.62 -8.34 15.11
N GLY A 55 12.50 -7.21 14.40
CA GLY A 55 13.59 -6.30 14.10
C GLY A 55 14.19 -6.45 12.70
N LEU A 56 13.56 -7.22 11.82
CA LEU A 56 13.96 -7.24 10.40
C LEU A 56 13.60 -5.88 9.77
N HIS A 57 14.57 -5.24 9.12
CA HIS A 57 14.35 -3.94 8.49
C HIS A 57 13.35 -4.05 7.33
N PRO A 58 12.37 -3.14 7.18
CA PRO A 58 11.37 -3.22 6.11
C PRO A 58 11.96 -3.30 4.70
N SER A 59 13.13 -2.69 4.46
CA SER A 59 13.84 -2.77 3.17
C SER A 59 14.35 -4.17 2.81
N GLU A 60 14.49 -5.07 3.79
CA GLU A 60 14.90 -6.45 3.54
C GLU A 60 13.72 -7.24 2.99
N ILE A 61 12.51 -7.03 3.53
CA ILE A 61 11.27 -7.64 3.01
C ILE A 61 11.01 -7.21 1.56
N GLN A 62 11.41 -6.00 1.18
CA GLN A 62 11.32 -5.52 -0.21
C GLN A 62 12.00 -6.45 -1.23
N LYS A 63 13.08 -7.15 -0.85
CA LYS A 63 13.78 -8.10 -1.72
C LYS A 63 12.99 -9.38 -1.94
N LEU A 64 12.23 -9.83 -0.92
CA LEU A 64 11.30 -10.95 -1.01
C LEU A 64 10.10 -10.61 -1.87
N CYS A 65 9.58 -9.39 -1.77
CA CYS A 65 8.48 -8.94 -2.63
C CYS A 65 8.83 -9.18 -4.11
N ASN A 66 10.03 -8.78 -4.56
CA ASN A 66 10.46 -9.00 -5.95
C ASN A 66 10.46 -10.48 -6.38
N ILE A 67 10.75 -11.40 -5.45
CA ILE A 67 10.71 -12.84 -5.69
C ILE A 67 9.26 -13.35 -5.76
N HIS A 68 8.36 -12.85 -4.90
CA HIS A 68 6.94 -13.20 -4.91
C HIS A 68 6.32 -12.97 -6.30
N ALA A 69 6.59 -11.82 -6.93
CA ALA A 69 6.12 -11.53 -8.29
C ALA A 69 6.57 -12.58 -9.32
N ALA A 70 7.83 -13.01 -9.21
CA ALA A 70 8.44 -13.88 -10.18
C ALA A 70 7.91 -15.32 -10.06
N VAL A 71 7.50 -15.74 -8.85
CA VAL A 71 7.02 -17.10 -8.55
C VAL A 71 5.49 -17.23 -8.73
N PHE A 72 4.70 -16.28 -8.24
CA PHE A 72 3.23 -16.37 -8.24
C PHE A 72 2.56 -16.09 -9.59
N ASN A 73 3.29 -15.59 -10.60
CA ASN A 73 2.79 -15.49 -11.98
C ASN A 73 2.51 -16.85 -12.67
N GLY A 74 2.73 -17.98 -11.98
CA GLY A 74 2.59 -19.34 -12.53
C GLY A 74 1.41 -20.17 -12.03
N SER A 75 0.81 -19.89 -10.87
CA SER A 75 -0.16 -20.79 -10.24
C SER A 75 -1.13 -20.03 -9.35
N VAL A 76 -2.44 -20.19 -9.58
CA VAL A 76 -3.48 -20.49 -8.58
C VAL A 76 -4.86 -20.39 -9.25
N SER A 77 -5.65 -21.44 -9.04
CA SER A 77 -7.02 -21.63 -9.51
C SER A 77 -8.03 -21.44 -8.37
N ASP A 78 -9.10 -20.73 -8.73
CA ASP A 78 -10.50 -20.86 -8.31
C ASP A 78 -11.12 -19.92 -7.25
N ILE A 79 -12.12 -19.19 -7.79
CA ILE A 79 -13.33 -18.56 -7.22
C ILE A 79 -13.23 -17.14 -6.63
N HIS A 80 -12.85 -16.17 -7.46
CA HIS A 80 -13.60 -14.91 -7.60
C HIS A 80 -13.64 -14.52 -9.08
N VAL A 81 -14.84 -14.22 -9.58
CA VAL A 81 -15.08 -13.78 -10.96
C VAL A 81 -14.57 -12.35 -11.04
N SER A 82 -13.45 -12.19 -11.77
CA SER A 82 -12.47 -11.09 -11.78
C SER A 82 -11.56 -11.01 -10.55
N ASN A 83 -10.29 -10.66 -10.78
CA ASN A 83 -9.36 -10.12 -9.78
C ASN A 83 -8.55 -11.09 -8.89
N TYR A 84 -7.63 -11.86 -9.46
CA TYR A 84 -6.33 -12.12 -8.78
C TYR A 84 -5.17 -11.31 -9.40
N GLU A 85 -5.39 -10.64 -10.54
CA GLU A 85 -4.37 -9.74 -11.10
C GLU A 85 -4.09 -8.54 -10.19
N HIS A 86 -5.07 -8.13 -9.38
CA HIS A 86 -4.90 -7.00 -8.48
C HIS A 86 -3.94 -7.22 -7.30
N GLU A 87 -3.61 -8.49 -7.03
CA GLU A 87 -2.59 -8.89 -6.05
C GLU A 87 -1.22 -9.08 -6.69
N GLN A 88 -1.13 -9.07 -8.03
CA GLN A 88 0.15 -9.11 -8.74
C GLN A 88 0.94 -7.83 -8.44
N LEU A 89 2.25 -7.99 -8.29
CA LEU A 89 3.10 -6.80 -8.10
C LEU A 89 3.03 -5.88 -9.30
N GLY A 90 3.03 -4.59 -8.99
CA GLY A 90 2.90 -3.55 -9.99
C GLY A 90 1.48 -3.25 -10.40
N HIS A 91 0.51 -4.11 -10.08
CA HIS A 91 -0.89 -3.75 -10.27
C HIS A 91 -1.20 -2.52 -9.39
N PRO A 92 -1.92 -1.51 -9.90
CA PRO A 92 -2.15 -0.28 -9.14
C PRO A 92 -2.75 -0.50 -7.76
N VAL A 93 -3.71 -1.41 -7.61
CA VAL A 93 -4.28 -1.76 -6.30
C VAL A 93 -3.26 -2.38 -5.34
N ASN A 94 -2.44 -3.32 -5.80
CA ASN A 94 -1.34 -3.87 -4.99
C ASN A 94 -0.41 -2.75 -4.51
N VAL A 95 -0.07 -1.82 -5.40
CA VAL A 95 0.76 -0.66 -5.10
C VAL A 95 0.12 0.23 -4.03
N PHE A 96 -1.12 0.68 -4.22
CA PHE A 96 -1.81 1.54 -3.26
C PHE A 96 -1.89 0.89 -1.87
N LYS A 97 -2.23 -0.41 -1.81
CA LYS A 97 -2.28 -1.18 -0.55
C LYS A 97 -0.92 -1.31 0.11
N LEU A 98 0.13 -1.60 -0.66
CA LEU A 98 1.48 -1.73 -0.13
C LEU A 98 1.98 -0.40 0.44
N GLU A 99 1.74 0.71 -0.26
CA GLU A 99 2.08 2.03 0.24
C GLU A 99 1.32 2.40 1.52
N ASN A 100 0.04 2.04 1.61
CA ASN A 100 -0.76 2.21 2.82
C ASN A 100 -0.20 1.41 4.00
N GLN A 101 0.25 0.18 3.75
CA GLN A 101 0.88 -0.66 4.77
C GLN A 101 2.22 -0.08 5.26
N VAL A 102 3.06 0.39 4.33
CA VAL A 102 4.35 1.02 4.70
C VAL A 102 4.13 2.34 5.42
N LEU A 103 3.14 3.12 4.98
CA LEU A 103 2.71 4.34 5.67
C LEU A 103 2.27 4.03 7.09
N GLU A 104 1.41 3.03 7.32
CA GLU A 104 0.98 2.63 8.66
C GLU A 104 2.17 2.32 9.57
N SER A 105 3.16 1.56 9.09
CA SER A 105 4.39 1.26 9.85
C SER A 105 5.24 2.51 10.14
N LEU A 106 5.37 3.43 9.17
CA LEU A 106 6.04 4.72 9.39
C LEU A 106 5.34 5.53 10.50
N LEU A 107 4.00 5.54 10.53
CA LEU A 107 3.24 6.25 11.56
C LEU A 107 3.39 5.59 12.95
N THR A 108 3.20 4.27 13.04
CA THR A 108 3.02 3.56 14.34
C THR A 108 4.30 2.99 14.91
N ASP A 109 5.22 2.52 14.07
CA ASP A 109 6.41 1.82 14.53
C ASP A 109 7.59 2.79 14.61
N GLU A 110 7.74 3.66 13.60
CA GLU A 110 8.85 4.60 13.51
C GLU A 110 8.56 5.91 14.25
N ILE A 111 7.58 6.71 13.81
CA ILE A 111 7.37 8.06 14.36
C ILE A 111 6.86 8.01 15.81
N ASP A 112 5.84 7.21 16.11
CA ASP A 112 5.38 7.01 17.49
C ASP A 112 6.50 6.48 18.40
N GLY A 113 7.27 5.49 17.92
CA GLY A 113 8.37 4.90 18.68
C GLY A 113 9.51 5.89 18.96
N LEU A 114 9.76 6.83 18.04
CA LEU A 114 10.71 7.93 18.24
C LEU A 114 10.17 8.98 19.21
N LEU A 115 8.89 9.34 19.11
CA LEU A 115 8.24 10.27 20.03
C LEU A 115 8.20 9.75 21.47
N GLU A 116 7.95 8.46 21.67
CA GLU A 116 8.00 7.83 23.00
C GLU A 116 9.39 7.96 23.63
N LYS A 117 10.46 7.70 22.85
CA LYS A 117 11.85 7.84 23.30
C LYS A 117 12.19 9.28 23.66
N ILE A 118 11.78 10.26 22.84
CA ILE A 118 12.01 11.67 23.12
C ILE A 118 11.26 12.11 24.38
N ASN A 119 10.02 11.65 24.56
CA ASN A 119 9.22 11.97 25.74
C ASN A 119 9.78 11.37 27.04
N THR A 120 10.49 10.23 26.95
CA THR A 120 11.22 9.62 28.07
C THR A 120 12.62 10.20 28.28
N GLY A 121 13.02 11.19 27.47
CA GLY A 121 14.24 11.98 27.66
C GLY A 121 15.41 11.61 26.75
N ASP A 122 15.25 10.68 25.79
CA ASP A 122 16.27 10.34 24.79
C ASP A 122 16.24 11.33 23.62
N TYR A 123 16.70 12.56 23.87
CA TYR A 123 16.79 13.62 22.86
C TYR A 123 17.79 13.33 21.73
N SER A 124 18.63 12.29 21.85
CA SER A 124 19.55 11.88 20.78
C SER A 124 18.80 11.39 19.52
N ARG A 125 17.51 11.12 19.64
CA ARG A 125 16.62 10.66 18.57
C ARG A 125 15.95 11.78 17.77
N LYS A 126 16.19 13.05 18.14
CA LYS A 126 15.54 14.21 17.48
C LYS A 126 15.78 14.21 15.97
N ASP A 127 17.02 14.05 15.53
CA ASP A 127 17.37 14.04 14.10
C ASP A 127 16.68 12.88 13.35
N SER A 128 16.55 11.71 13.99
CA SER A 128 15.82 10.57 13.42
C SER A 128 14.32 10.85 13.30
N LEU A 129 13.72 11.53 14.28
CA LEU A 129 12.31 11.95 14.21
C LEU A 129 12.09 12.97 13.09
N GLU A 130 12.96 13.96 12.96
CA GLU A 130 12.89 14.96 11.89
C GLU A 130 13.00 14.29 10.51
N ALA A 131 13.91 13.33 10.35
CA ALA A 131 14.03 12.54 9.13
C ALA A 131 12.76 11.73 8.83
N ALA A 132 12.19 11.01 9.81
CA ALA A 132 10.97 10.23 9.63
C ALA A 132 9.76 11.11 9.26
N ILE A 133 9.62 12.28 9.88
CA ILE A 133 8.56 13.25 9.54
C ILE A 133 8.80 13.88 8.17
N ALA A 134 10.05 14.11 7.76
CA ALA A 134 10.36 14.54 6.41
C ALA A 134 10.02 13.44 5.37
N ASP A 135 10.29 12.17 5.67
CA ASP A 135 9.91 11.04 4.82
C ASP A 135 8.39 10.91 4.69
N LEU A 136 7.62 11.27 5.72
CA LEU A 136 6.15 11.29 5.64
C LEU A 136 5.64 12.19 4.49
N ALA A 137 6.38 13.24 4.10
CA ALA A 137 5.99 14.09 2.97
C ALA A 137 5.93 13.35 1.63
N GLN A 138 6.52 12.16 1.52
CA GLN A 138 6.40 11.30 0.34
C GLN A 138 4.96 10.86 0.05
N ILE A 139 4.03 10.91 1.03
CA ILE A 139 2.59 10.64 0.85
C ILE A 139 1.97 11.48 -0.27
N LYS A 140 2.56 12.65 -0.56
CA LYS A 140 2.17 13.50 -1.69
C LYS A 140 2.11 12.73 -3.01
N LYS A 141 3.06 11.82 -3.29
CA LYS A 141 3.06 11.04 -4.53
C LYS A 141 1.85 10.10 -4.59
N HIS A 142 1.52 9.47 -3.47
CA HIS A 142 0.34 8.60 -3.33
C HIS A 142 -0.95 9.39 -3.60
N TYR A 143 -1.16 10.51 -2.90
CA TYR A 143 -2.35 11.35 -3.07
C TYR A 143 -2.46 11.95 -4.47
N VAL A 144 -1.36 12.40 -5.07
CA VAL A 144 -1.37 12.90 -6.45
C VAL A 144 -1.78 11.80 -7.43
N ARG A 145 -1.29 10.56 -7.29
CA ARG A 145 -1.74 9.46 -8.17
C ARG A 145 -3.20 9.11 -7.96
N LYS A 146 -3.67 9.10 -6.72
CA LYS A 146 -5.10 8.88 -6.42
C LYS A 146 -5.96 9.94 -7.13
N GLU A 147 -5.62 11.22 -6.97
CA GLU A 147 -6.36 12.34 -7.59
C GLU A 147 -6.23 12.36 -9.12
N MET A 148 -5.05 12.08 -9.67
CA MET A 148 -4.79 12.20 -11.11
C MET A 148 -5.12 10.95 -11.92
N LEU A 149 -5.13 9.76 -11.30
CA LEU A 149 -5.28 8.49 -12.02
C LEU A 149 -6.57 7.75 -11.66
N LEU A 150 -6.98 7.72 -10.39
CA LEU A 150 -8.22 7.03 -10.01
C LEU A 150 -9.45 7.92 -10.22
N MET A 151 -9.39 9.19 -9.81
CA MET A 151 -10.55 10.08 -9.91
C MET A 151 -11.07 10.28 -11.35
N PRO A 152 -10.24 10.46 -12.39
CA PRO A 152 -10.75 10.62 -13.75
C PRO A 152 -11.50 9.37 -14.26
N VAL A 153 -11.06 8.18 -13.84
CA VAL A 153 -11.74 6.93 -14.20
C VAL A 153 -13.07 6.80 -13.43
N LEU A 154 -13.12 7.19 -12.15
CA LEU A 154 -14.38 7.29 -11.42
C LEU A 154 -15.35 8.30 -12.06
N GLU A 155 -14.84 9.41 -12.59
CA GLU A 155 -15.64 10.42 -13.29
C GLU A 155 -16.17 9.89 -14.63
N LYS A 156 -15.32 9.19 -15.40
CA LYS A 156 -15.71 8.47 -16.62
C LYS A 156 -16.89 7.53 -16.37
N TYR A 157 -16.94 6.88 -15.21
CA TYR A 157 -18.04 5.98 -14.82
C TYR A 157 -19.17 6.64 -14.02
N GLY A 158 -19.11 7.94 -13.75
CA GLY A 158 -20.17 8.69 -13.06
C GLY A 158 -20.27 8.44 -11.55
N VAL A 159 -19.29 7.77 -10.94
CA VAL A 159 -19.31 7.38 -9.52
C VAL A 159 -18.42 8.25 -8.62
N ALA A 160 -17.79 9.28 -9.17
CA ALA A 160 -16.78 10.08 -8.46
C ALA A 160 -17.33 10.92 -7.29
N ALA A 161 -18.63 11.22 -7.27
CA ALA A 161 -19.19 12.23 -6.37
C ALA A 161 -18.87 12.01 -4.87
N PRO A 162 -19.03 10.81 -4.29
CA PRO A 162 -18.69 10.54 -2.89
C PRO A 162 -17.19 10.76 -2.57
N PHE A 163 -16.31 10.46 -3.53
CA PHE A 163 -14.87 10.49 -3.36
C PHE A 163 -14.25 11.89 -3.50
N LYS A 164 -14.99 12.86 -4.05
CA LYS A 164 -14.52 14.26 -4.18
C LYS A 164 -14.21 14.91 -2.85
N THR A 165 -14.80 14.42 -1.76
CA THR A 165 -14.53 14.86 -0.39
C THR A 165 -13.10 14.51 0.09
N MET A 166 -12.45 13.52 -0.53
CA MET A 166 -11.08 13.11 -0.18
C MET A 166 -10.03 14.14 -0.61
N VAL A 167 -10.22 14.79 -1.76
CA VAL A 167 -9.26 15.78 -2.30
C VAL A 167 -8.93 16.92 -1.32
N PRO A 168 -9.92 17.61 -0.70
CA PRO A 168 -9.60 18.61 0.31
C PRO A 168 -9.01 18.00 1.60
N ALA A 169 -9.36 16.76 1.95
CA ALA A 169 -8.77 16.07 3.10
C ALA A 169 -7.29 15.76 2.88
N ASP A 170 -6.93 15.25 1.69
CA ASP A 170 -5.55 15.00 1.27
C ASP A 170 -4.72 16.29 1.33
N LYS A 171 -5.25 17.40 0.81
CA LYS A 171 -4.59 18.72 0.84
C LYS A 171 -4.37 19.20 2.28
N ALA A 172 -5.36 19.04 3.15
CA ALA A 172 -5.23 19.41 4.56
C ALA A 172 -4.13 18.59 5.27
N VAL A 173 -4.01 17.30 4.98
CA VAL A 173 -2.92 16.45 5.50
C VAL A 173 -1.56 16.94 5.00
N LEU A 174 -1.42 17.22 3.70
CA LEU A 174 -0.17 17.72 3.14
C LEU A 174 0.25 19.06 3.75
N ASP A 175 -0.69 19.99 3.93
CA ASP A 175 -0.43 21.27 4.57
C ASP A 175 0.00 21.11 6.03
N ASP A 176 -0.61 20.19 6.76
CA ASP A 176 -0.28 19.93 8.16
C ASP A 176 1.09 19.24 8.32
N ILE A 177 1.47 18.34 7.40
CA ILE A 177 2.83 17.78 7.32
C ILE A 177 3.86 18.90 7.12
N LEU A 178 3.64 19.78 6.13
CA LEU A 178 4.58 20.88 5.84
C LEU A 178 4.74 21.85 7.01
N LYS A 179 3.63 22.17 7.71
CA LYS A 179 3.67 23.00 8.93
C LYS A 179 4.42 22.32 10.06
N LEU A 180 4.27 21.01 10.22
CA LEU A 180 4.97 20.24 11.25
C LEU A 180 6.47 20.22 11.00
N ILE A 181 6.88 19.90 9.76
CA ILE A 181 8.29 19.96 9.31
C ILE A 181 8.87 21.35 9.58
N SER A 182 8.20 22.42 9.11
CA SER A 182 8.68 23.80 9.29
C SER A 182 8.81 24.19 10.77
N SER A 183 7.95 23.66 11.62
CA SER A 183 7.94 23.92 13.06
C SER A 183 9.10 23.22 13.78
N LEU A 184 9.46 22.01 13.34
CA LEU A 184 10.62 21.25 13.81
C LEU A 184 11.94 21.92 13.39
N GLU A 185 12.09 22.23 12.09
CA GLU A 185 13.30 22.87 11.54
C GLU A 185 13.60 24.23 12.19
N ALA A 186 12.55 24.99 12.53
CA ALA A 186 12.69 26.29 13.17
C ALA A 186 12.87 26.21 14.70
N GLU A 187 12.85 25.00 15.28
CA GLU A 187 12.82 24.75 16.73
C GLU A 187 11.71 25.54 17.46
N LYS A 188 10.59 25.77 16.77
CA LYS A 188 9.47 26.60 17.26
C LYS A 188 8.40 25.79 18.00
N ILE A 189 8.60 24.50 18.16
CA ILE A 189 7.64 23.58 18.75
C ILE A 189 8.26 22.86 19.94
N ASN A 190 7.52 22.83 21.06
CA ASN A 190 7.91 22.03 22.23
C ASN A 190 7.38 20.60 22.10
N ASN A 191 7.89 19.67 22.92
CA ASN A 191 7.53 18.25 22.84
C ASN A 191 6.03 17.97 23.00
N GLN A 192 5.34 18.72 23.87
CA GLN A 192 3.91 18.53 24.11
C GLN A 192 3.10 18.95 22.87
N GLU A 193 3.39 20.14 22.34
CA GLU A 193 2.73 20.64 21.12
C GLU A 193 3.02 19.75 19.90
N LEU A 194 4.24 19.20 19.81
CA LEU A 194 4.63 18.23 18.79
C LEU A 194 3.77 16.97 18.87
N LEU A 195 3.61 16.40 20.08
CA LEU A 195 2.79 15.21 20.29
C LEU A 195 1.32 15.46 19.92
N GLU A 196 0.75 16.59 20.35
CA GLU A 196 -0.64 16.95 20.05
C GLU A 196 -0.88 17.12 18.54
N LYS A 197 0.00 17.87 17.85
CA LYS A 197 -0.08 18.02 16.39
C LYS A 197 0.12 16.71 15.66
N TRP A 198 1.05 15.87 16.14
CA TRP A 198 1.30 14.56 15.57
C TRP A 198 0.07 13.65 15.66
N GLN A 199 -0.53 13.50 16.84
CA GLN A 199 -1.70 12.64 17.01
C GLN A 199 -2.85 13.07 16.10
N PHE A 200 -3.11 14.38 16.02
CA PHE A 200 -4.14 14.91 15.12
C PHE A 200 -3.84 14.65 13.64
N LEU A 201 -2.59 14.83 13.22
CA LEU A 201 -2.17 14.53 11.84
C LEU A 201 -2.30 13.03 11.53
N LYS A 202 -1.83 12.18 12.44
CA LYS A 202 -1.89 10.72 12.32
C LYS A 202 -3.33 10.21 12.20
N GLU A 203 -4.25 10.73 13.02
CA GLU A 203 -5.69 10.39 12.93
C GLU A 203 -6.28 10.73 11.57
N LYS A 204 -5.94 11.91 11.00
CA LYS A 204 -6.39 12.28 9.66
C LYS A 204 -5.86 11.35 8.58
N ILE A 205 -4.58 11.00 8.64
CA ILE A 205 -3.96 10.08 7.67
C ILE A 205 -4.67 8.73 7.75
N PHE A 206 -4.87 8.18 8.95
CA PHE A 206 -5.59 6.92 9.13
C PHE A 206 -7.03 6.97 8.62
N ALA A 207 -7.74 8.07 8.84
CA ALA A 207 -9.10 8.22 8.33
C ALA A 207 -9.15 8.17 6.80
N ILE A 208 -8.16 8.76 6.12
CA ILE A 208 -8.05 8.72 4.65
C ILE A 208 -7.69 7.31 4.18
N THR A 209 -6.63 6.70 4.75
CA THR A 209 -6.21 5.33 4.42
C THR A 209 -7.33 4.31 4.65
N HIS A 210 -8.11 4.46 5.72
CA HIS A 210 -9.27 3.59 5.97
C HIS A 210 -10.33 3.70 4.88
N LYS A 211 -10.67 4.93 4.44
CA LYS A 211 -11.62 5.16 3.34
C LYS A 211 -11.08 4.61 2.02
N GLU A 212 -9.78 4.68 1.80
CA GLU A 212 -9.14 4.08 0.63
C GLU A 212 -9.31 2.56 0.62
N GLU A 213 -8.90 1.89 1.70
CA GLU A 213 -8.91 0.43 1.83
C GLU A 213 -10.33 -0.16 1.87
N LYS A 214 -11.27 0.53 2.52
CA LYS A 214 -12.62 -0.01 2.77
C LYS A 214 -13.67 0.42 1.76
N VAL A 215 -13.42 1.49 1.01
CA VAL A 215 -14.44 2.07 0.12
C VAL A 215 -13.89 2.31 -1.28
N LEU A 216 -12.89 3.20 -1.42
CA LEU A 216 -12.40 3.62 -2.74
C LEU A 216 -11.85 2.45 -3.57
N ILE A 217 -10.92 1.67 -3.00
CA ILE A 217 -10.27 0.56 -3.69
C ILE A 217 -11.28 -0.55 -4.03
N PRO A 218 -12.14 -1.01 -3.10
CA PRO A 218 -13.20 -1.97 -3.43
C PRO A 218 -14.12 -1.50 -4.55
N VAL A 219 -14.59 -0.25 -4.50
CA VAL A 219 -15.45 0.30 -5.56
C VAL A 219 -14.69 0.31 -6.89
N ALA A 220 -13.46 0.83 -6.93
CA ALA A 220 -12.65 0.86 -8.14
C ALA A 220 -12.44 -0.56 -8.73
N LEU A 221 -12.17 -1.57 -7.90
CA LEU A 221 -12.02 -2.96 -8.32
C LEU A 221 -13.29 -3.54 -8.97
N GLU A 222 -14.48 -3.10 -8.54
CA GLU A 222 -15.75 -3.58 -9.09
C GLU A 222 -16.06 -2.97 -10.46
N ILE A 223 -15.62 -1.75 -10.72
CA ILE A 223 -16.07 -0.98 -11.89
C ILE A 223 -15.00 -0.70 -12.93
N PHE A 224 -13.72 -0.65 -12.58
CA PHE A 224 -12.65 -0.39 -13.54
C PHE A 224 -12.40 -1.64 -14.37
N ASN A 225 -12.10 -1.44 -15.65
CA ASN A 225 -11.67 -2.52 -16.52
C ASN A 225 -10.14 -2.61 -16.59
N LEU A 226 -9.60 -3.65 -17.22
CA LEU A 226 -8.17 -3.92 -17.32
C LEU A 226 -7.43 -2.83 -18.09
N GLU A 227 -8.07 -2.20 -19.07
CA GLU A 227 -7.45 -1.09 -19.81
C GLU A 227 -7.31 0.16 -18.92
N ASP A 228 -8.29 0.44 -18.06
CA ASP A 228 -8.17 1.51 -17.06
C ASP A 228 -6.99 1.22 -16.11
N TRP A 229 -6.91 0.00 -15.57
CA TRP A 229 -5.81 -0.40 -14.70
C TRP A 229 -4.45 -0.33 -15.38
N LYS A 230 -4.39 -0.66 -16.67
CA LYS A 230 -3.16 -0.62 -17.46
C LYS A 230 -2.69 0.82 -17.64
N ILE A 231 -3.60 1.73 -17.98
CA ILE A 231 -3.29 3.16 -18.08
C ILE A 231 -2.82 3.70 -16.73
N ILE A 232 -3.51 3.37 -15.63
CA ILE A 232 -3.11 3.79 -14.28
C ILE A 232 -1.70 3.26 -13.94
N ALA A 233 -1.40 2.00 -14.26
CA ALA A 233 -0.08 1.40 -14.03
C ALA A 233 1.02 2.10 -14.83
N GLU A 234 0.76 2.41 -16.11
CA GLU A 234 1.67 3.11 -17.00
C GLU A 234 1.93 4.54 -16.55
N GLU A 235 0.89 5.30 -16.24
CA GLU A 235 1.00 6.72 -15.85
C GLU A 235 1.55 6.92 -14.44
N SER A 236 1.42 5.92 -13.55
CA SER A 236 1.96 5.96 -12.19
C SER A 236 3.46 6.24 -12.12
N TYR A 237 4.24 5.82 -13.12
CA TYR A 237 5.69 6.08 -13.17
C TYR A 237 6.04 7.57 -13.31
N THR A 238 5.15 8.37 -13.91
CA THR A 238 5.38 9.81 -14.10
C THR A 238 5.37 10.55 -12.76
N THR A 239 4.45 10.19 -11.87
CA THR A 239 4.36 10.75 -10.51
C THR A 239 5.34 10.08 -9.55
N GLY A 240 5.64 8.80 -9.77
CA GLY A 240 6.45 7.96 -8.89
C GLY A 240 5.66 7.35 -7.74
N TYR A 241 6.37 6.69 -6.83
CA TYR A 241 5.82 5.87 -5.75
C TYR A 241 6.23 6.45 -4.39
N ALA A 242 5.33 6.36 -3.41
CA ALA A 242 5.58 6.79 -2.04
C ALA A 242 6.12 5.60 -1.24
N TYR A 243 7.21 5.78 -0.49
CA TYR A 243 7.80 4.80 0.44
C TYR A 243 8.35 3.50 -0.17
N ILE A 244 7.86 3.08 -1.33
CA ILE A 244 8.29 1.87 -2.03
C ILE A 244 9.12 2.22 -3.27
N PRO A 245 10.05 1.34 -3.69
CA PRO A 245 10.67 1.47 -5.00
C PRO A 245 9.63 1.32 -6.10
N ALA A 246 9.97 1.79 -7.30
CA ALA A 246 9.12 1.57 -8.46
C ALA A 246 8.93 0.05 -8.68
N PRO A 247 7.67 -0.45 -8.66
CA PRO A 247 7.38 -1.85 -8.87
C PRO A 247 7.63 -2.25 -10.33
N PRO A 248 7.61 -3.55 -10.66
CA PRO A 248 7.59 -3.98 -12.05
C PRO A 248 6.35 -3.42 -12.78
N GLN A 249 6.49 -3.15 -14.08
CA GLN A 249 5.37 -2.64 -14.86
C GLN A 249 4.34 -3.75 -15.04
N TRP A 250 3.14 -3.52 -14.51
CA TRP A 250 2.02 -4.44 -14.69
C TRP A 250 1.38 -4.28 -16.06
N LYS A 251 0.98 -5.40 -16.65
CA LYS A 251 0.19 -5.48 -17.88
C LYS A 251 -0.79 -6.64 -17.76
N PRO A 252 -2.03 -6.49 -18.24
CA PRO A 252 -3.01 -7.56 -18.17
C PRO A 252 -2.55 -8.76 -19.03
N GLY A 253 -2.71 -9.96 -18.48
CA GLY A 253 -2.43 -11.18 -19.22
C GLY A 253 -3.46 -11.42 -20.34
N LYS A 254 -3.07 -12.09 -21.44
CA LYS A 254 -4.01 -12.41 -22.54
C LYS A 254 -5.28 -13.11 -22.06
N ARG A 255 -5.12 -14.07 -21.14
CA ARG A 255 -6.24 -14.82 -20.54
C ARG A 255 -7.14 -13.91 -19.69
N ALA A 256 -6.58 -12.92 -18.99
CA ALA A 256 -7.37 -12.00 -18.20
C ALA A 256 -8.23 -11.09 -19.07
N VAL A 257 -7.68 -10.62 -20.21
CA VAL A 257 -8.43 -9.87 -21.21
C VAL A 257 -9.59 -10.69 -21.78
N GLU A 258 -9.37 -11.98 -22.08
CA GLU A 258 -10.45 -12.89 -22.52
C GLU A 258 -11.54 -13.02 -21.46
N ILE A 259 -11.17 -13.27 -20.21
CA ILE A 259 -12.09 -13.40 -19.07
C ILE A 259 -12.86 -12.09 -18.82
N GLU A 260 -12.21 -10.93 -18.92
CA GLU A 260 -12.88 -9.64 -18.77
C GLU A 260 -13.94 -9.44 -19.86
N ASN A 261 -13.61 -9.72 -21.13
CA ASN A 261 -14.56 -9.59 -22.23
C ASN A 261 -15.80 -10.47 -22.04
N GLU A 262 -15.63 -11.67 -21.50
CA GLU A 262 -16.75 -12.57 -21.16
C GLU A 262 -17.59 -12.03 -19.99
N ASN A 263 -16.95 -11.36 -19.03
CA ASN A 263 -17.58 -10.84 -17.81
C ASN A 263 -18.05 -9.37 -17.91
N GLU A 264 -17.87 -8.71 -19.05
CA GLU A 264 -18.30 -7.32 -19.25
C GLU A 264 -19.77 -7.06 -18.88
N PRO A 265 -20.74 -7.95 -19.21
CA PRO A 265 -22.11 -7.77 -18.74
C PRO A 265 -22.25 -7.76 -17.21
N LEU A 266 -21.46 -8.57 -16.50
CA LEU A 266 -21.45 -8.60 -15.03
C LEU A 266 -20.83 -7.32 -14.46
N ARG A 267 -19.75 -6.81 -15.07
CA ARG A 267 -19.14 -5.53 -14.68
C ARG A 267 -20.11 -4.35 -14.85
N LEU A 268 -20.88 -4.32 -15.93
CA LEU A 268 -21.92 -3.30 -16.13
C LEU A 268 -23.05 -3.39 -15.09
N ILE A 269 -23.43 -4.60 -14.67
CA ILE A 269 -24.38 -4.79 -13.55
C ILE A 269 -23.79 -4.28 -12.23
N ALA A 270 -22.50 -4.55 -11.96
CA ALA A 270 -21.81 -4.04 -10.79
C ALA A 270 -21.75 -2.51 -10.79
N LEU A 271 -21.38 -1.90 -11.92
CA LEU A 271 -21.39 -0.45 -12.09
C LEU A 271 -22.78 0.15 -11.82
N GLN A 272 -23.86 -0.45 -12.33
CA GLN A 272 -25.21 0.04 -12.05
C GLN A 272 -25.55 -0.04 -10.56
N LYS A 273 -25.18 -1.12 -9.87
CA LYS A 273 -25.37 -1.25 -8.41
C LYS A 273 -24.61 -0.17 -7.64
N VAL A 274 -23.36 0.13 -8.04
CA VAL A 274 -22.58 1.21 -7.43
C VAL A 274 -23.27 2.55 -7.64
N LEU A 275 -23.74 2.85 -8.86
CA LEU A 275 -24.50 4.06 -9.17
C LEU A 275 -25.77 4.20 -8.32
N ASP A 276 -26.49 3.09 -8.11
CA ASP A 276 -27.72 3.08 -7.31
C ASP A 276 -27.45 3.25 -5.80
N SER A 277 -26.20 3.03 -5.35
CA SER A 277 -25.77 3.07 -3.93
C SER A 277 -24.89 4.28 -3.57
N LEU A 278 -24.79 5.29 -4.44
CA LEU A 278 -23.89 6.43 -4.23
C LEU A 278 -24.14 7.19 -2.92
N ASP A 279 -25.39 7.29 -2.48
CA ASP A 279 -25.74 7.92 -1.20
C ASP A 279 -25.20 7.11 -0.01
N GLU A 280 -25.32 5.77 -0.04
CA GLU A 280 -24.76 4.88 1.00
C GLU A 280 -23.23 4.93 1.02
N ILE A 281 -22.60 5.03 -0.16
CA ILE A 281 -21.16 5.22 -0.27
C ILE A 281 -20.76 6.57 0.31
N ALA A 282 -21.53 7.64 0.03
CA ALA A 282 -21.27 8.96 0.61
C ALA A 282 -21.36 8.98 2.13
N ASP A 283 -22.33 8.27 2.72
CA ASP A 283 -22.45 8.14 4.18
C ASP A 283 -21.20 7.48 4.80
N LYS A 284 -20.68 6.41 4.17
CA LYS A 284 -19.43 5.76 4.60
C LYS A 284 -18.18 6.65 4.46
N MET A 285 -18.23 7.65 3.58
CA MET A 285 -17.15 8.61 3.40
C MET A 285 -17.16 9.73 4.46
N VAL A 286 -18.27 9.91 5.18
CA VAL A 286 -18.42 10.93 6.24
C VAL A 286 -18.28 10.33 7.64
N SER A 287 -18.59 9.04 7.82
CA SER A 287 -18.31 8.26 9.04
C SER A 287 -16.82 8.07 9.28
#